data_AF-A0A7V9UCM7-F1
#
_entry.id   AF-A0A7V9UCM7-F1
#
_cell.length_a   1.000
_cell.length_b   1.000
_cell.length_c   1.000
_cell.angle_alpha   90.00
_cell.angle_beta   90.00
_cell.angle_gamma   90.00
#
_symmetry.space_group_name_H-M   'P 1'
#
loop_
_entity.id
_entity.type
_entity.pdbx_description
1 polymer ?
#
loop_
_entity_poly.entity_id
_entity_poly.type
_entity_poly.pdbx_seq_one_letter_code
_entity_poly.pdbx_strand_id
1 'polypeptide(L)'
;MGSPIDSLKRVVLGRPMSSGELGHTLLPKSIALPVFSSDALSSVAYATQEILLVLGTAGAAALSSTLPITLAVGGLLSLVIVSYRQTVRAYPQGGGAYIVARE
;
A
#
# COMPACT_ATOMS: atom_id res chain seq x y z
N MET A 1 -12.92 -1.53 39.70
CA MET A 1 -13.26 -0.36 38.86
C MET A 1 -12.04 0.02 38.05
N GLY A 2 -12.10 -0.04 36.71
CA GLY A 2 -11.01 0.47 35.86
C GLY A 2 -10.93 1.99 35.95
N SER A 3 -9.72 2.54 35.87
CA SER A 3 -9.50 4.00 35.95
C SER A 3 -10.27 4.71 34.84
N PRO A 4 -10.80 5.94 35.03
CA PRO A 4 -11.41 6.72 33.95
C PRO A 4 -10.50 6.87 32.72
N ILE A 5 -9.18 6.82 32.94
CA ILE A 5 -8.15 6.80 31.89
C ILE A 5 -8.24 5.54 31.02
N ASP A 6 -8.54 4.38 31.62
CA ASP A 6 -8.66 3.11 30.90
C ASP A 6 -9.92 3.07 30.03
N SER A 7 -11.02 3.65 30.52
CA SER A 7 -12.25 3.81 29.75
C SER A 7 -12.05 4.73 28.54
N LEU A 8 -11.35 5.87 28.74
CA LEU A 8 -11.03 6.79 27.66
C LEU A 8 -10.09 6.14 26.63
N LYS A 9 -9.05 5.43 27.08
CA LYS A 9 -8.16 4.65 26.21
C LYS A 9 -8.92 3.60 25.41
N ARG A 10 -9.89 2.90 26.00
CA ARG A 10 -10.67 1.87 25.31
C ARG A 10 -11.61 2.45 24.24
N VAL A 11 -12.08 3.68 24.40
CA VAL A 11 -12.89 4.38 23.38
C VAL A 11 -12.01 4.87 22.22
N VAL A 12 -10.81 5.38 22.50
CA VAL A 12 -9.91 5.94 21.48
C VAL A 12 -9.11 4.88 20.73
N LEU A 13 -8.56 3.89 21.44
CA LEU A 13 -7.70 2.84 20.86
C LEU A 13 -8.43 1.52 20.58
N GLY A 14 -9.65 1.34 21.09
CA GLY A 14 -10.39 0.09 20.99
C GLY A 14 -10.07 -0.92 22.10
N ARG A 15 -10.67 -2.11 22.01
CA ARG A 15 -10.44 -3.20 22.98
C ARG A 15 -9.08 -3.85 22.72
N PRO A 16 -8.28 -4.14 23.77
CA PRO A 16 -7.00 -4.83 23.59
C PRO A 16 -7.26 -6.22 22.99
N MET A 17 -6.62 -6.49 21.85
CA MET A 17 -6.71 -7.76 21.14
C MET A 17 -5.47 -8.60 21.48
N SER A 18 -5.66 -9.87 21.87
CA SER A 18 -4.53 -10.74 22.20
C SER A 18 -3.73 -11.03 20.92
N SER A 19 -2.38 -11.02 21.00
CA SER A 19 -1.51 -11.22 19.84
C SER A 19 -1.72 -12.56 19.11
N GLY A 20 -2.34 -13.55 19.77
CA GLY A 20 -2.70 -14.84 19.16
C GLY A 20 -3.91 -14.80 18.23
N GLU A 21 -4.76 -13.77 18.33
CA GLU A 21 -6.00 -13.62 17.55
C GLU A 21 -5.82 -12.75 16.29
N LEU A 22 -4.67 -12.08 16.14
CA LEU A 22 -4.40 -11.17 15.02
C LEU A 22 -4.33 -11.88 13.65
N GLY A 23 -3.83 -13.13 13.62
CA GLY A 23 -3.58 -13.85 12.36
C GLY A 23 -4.84 -14.28 11.60
N HIS A 24 -5.97 -14.45 12.31
CA HIS A 24 -7.24 -14.91 11.73
C HIS A 24 -8.28 -13.80 11.58
N THR A 25 -8.01 -12.59 12.07
CA THR A 25 -8.97 -11.49 12.01
C THR A 25 -8.84 -10.78 10.66
N LEU A 26 -9.75 -11.08 9.73
CA LEU A 26 -9.86 -10.36 8.47
C LEU A 26 -10.27 -8.91 8.74
N LEU A 27 -9.41 -7.95 8.38
CA LEU A 27 -9.74 -6.53 8.48
C LEU A 27 -10.92 -6.20 7.56
N PRO A 28 -11.92 -5.43 8.03
CA PRO A 28 -12.98 -4.94 7.16
C PRO A 28 -12.37 -4.08 6.05
N LYS A 29 -12.91 -4.18 4.82
CA LYS A 29 -12.36 -3.54 3.62
C LYS A 29 -12.12 -2.02 3.78
N SER A 30 -12.93 -1.35 4.58
CA SER A 30 -12.82 0.08 4.89
C SER A 30 -11.53 0.45 5.62
N ILE A 31 -10.99 -0.45 6.45
CA ILE A 31 -9.74 -0.25 7.20
C ILE A 31 -8.58 -0.92 6.46
N ALA A 32 -8.82 -2.10 5.89
CA ALA A 32 -7.81 -2.83 5.12
C ALA A 32 -7.28 -2.00 3.94
N LEU A 33 -8.16 -1.35 3.17
CA LEU A 33 -7.75 -0.60 1.99
C LEU A 33 -6.75 0.52 2.32
N PRO A 34 -7.04 1.50 3.21
CA PRO A 34 -6.08 2.56 3.52
C PRO A 34 -4.79 2.03 4.17
N VAL A 35 -4.89 1.01 5.02
CA VAL A 35 -3.70 0.41 5.67
C VAL A 35 -2.78 -0.25 4.64
N PHE A 36 -3.31 -1.10 3.76
CA PHE A 36 -2.51 -1.78 2.74
C PHE A 36 -2.10 -0.85 1.59
N SER A 37 -2.85 0.22 1.33
CA SER A 37 -2.50 1.20 0.29
C SER A 37 -1.46 2.23 0.74
N SER A 38 -1.22 2.37 2.05
CA SER A 38 -0.28 3.37 2.60
C SER A 38 1.13 3.23 2.03
N ASP A 39 1.60 2.00 1.82
CA ASP A 39 2.94 1.72 1.28
C ASP A 39 3.07 2.20 -0.17
N ALA A 40 2.09 1.83 -1.00
CA ALA A 40 2.03 2.26 -2.39
C ALA A 40 1.86 3.80 -2.52
N LEU A 41 1.01 4.41 -1.69
CA LEU A 41 0.80 5.86 -1.67
C LEU A 41 2.07 6.62 -1.27
N SER A 42 2.78 6.13 -0.25
CA SER A 42 4.05 6.73 0.18
C SER A 42 5.11 6.63 -0.93
N SER A 43 5.15 5.50 -1.64
CA SER A 43 6.10 5.30 -2.75
C SER A 43 5.83 6.23 -3.92
N VAL A 44 4.57 6.46 -4.29
CA VAL A 44 4.20 7.38 -5.39
C VAL A 44 4.52 8.83 -5.03
N ALA A 45 4.25 9.25 -3.78
CA ALA A 45 4.59 10.58 -3.31
C ALA A 45 6.11 10.82 -3.34
N TYR A 46 6.90 9.86 -2.87
CA TYR A 46 8.36 9.95 -2.92
C TYR A 46 8.90 9.94 -4.37
N ALA A 47 8.43 9.02 -5.21
CA ALA A 47 8.91 8.86 -6.58
C ALA A 47 8.70 10.12 -7.42
N THR A 48 7.56 10.79 -7.29
CA THR A 48 7.28 12.03 -8.04
C THR A 48 8.24 13.16 -7.67
N GLN A 49 8.57 13.31 -6.38
CA GLN A 49 9.56 14.29 -5.93
C GLN A 49 10.96 13.97 -6.46
N GLU A 50 11.39 12.71 -6.37
CA GLU A 50 12.72 12.29 -6.81
C GLU A 50 12.91 12.45 -8.32
N ILE A 51 11.90 12.14 -9.13
CA ILE A 51 11.95 12.36 -10.59
C ILE A 51 12.24 13.83 -10.89
N LEU A 52 11.53 14.76 -10.26
CA LEU A 52 11.73 16.19 -10.49
C LEU A 52 13.10 16.66 -10.02
N LEU A 53 13.57 16.16 -8.88
CA LEU A 53 14.87 16.54 -8.33
C LEU A 53 16.02 16.06 -9.23
N VAL A 54 16.00 14.80 -9.66
CA VAL A 54 17.02 14.22 -10.55
C VAL A 54 16.99 14.87 -11.94
N LEU A 55 15.81 15.10 -12.52
CA LEU A 55 15.72 15.80 -13.81
C LEU A 55 16.13 17.27 -13.67
N GLY A 56 15.81 17.89 -12.53
CA GLY A 56 16.21 19.26 -12.22
C GLY A 56 17.73 19.43 -12.15
N THR A 57 18.46 18.48 -11.54
CA THR A 57 19.93 18.49 -11.52
C THR A 57 20.54 18.19 -12.90
N ALA A 58 19.85 17.41 -13.74
CA ALA A 58 20.25 17.19 -15.13
C ALA A 58 20.01 18.41 -16.05
N GLY A 59 19.20 19.38 -15.62
CA GLY A 59 18.97 20.66 -16.28
C GLY A 59 17.54 20.88 -16.78
N ALA A 60 17.16 22.15 -17.02
CA ALA A 60 15.79 22.54 -17.32
C ALA A 60 15.18 21.85 -18.56
N ALA A 61 15.99 21.52 -19.57
CA ALA A 61 15.54 20.78 -20.74
C ALA A 61 15.08 19.35 -20.40
N ALA A 62 15.70 18.73 -19.38
CA ALA A 62 15.36 17.37 -18.96
C ALA A 62 13.99 17.30 -18.27
N LEU A 63 13.48 18.40 -17.70
CA LEU A 63 12.14 18.45 -17.09
C LEU A 63 11.01 18.10 -18.07
N SER A 64 11.22 18.33 -19.37
CA SER A 64 10.28 17.90 -20.41
C SER A 64 10.09 16.37 -20.44
N SER A 65 11.06 15.60 -19.94
CA SER A 65 11.01 14.14 -19.81
C SER A 65 10.15 13.67 -18.63
N THR A 66 9.72 14.56 -17.74
CA THR A 66 8.85 14.21 -16.60
C THR A 66 7.55 13.55 -17.07
N LEU A 67 6.93 14.11 -18.11
CA LEU A 67 5.65 13.62 -18.63
C LEU A 67 5.78 12.20 -19.23
N PRO A 68 6.72 11.91 -20.15
CA PRO A 68 6.87 10.55 -20.67
C PRO A 68 7.30 9.55 -19.59
N ILE A 69 8.14 9.93 -18.63
CA ILE A 69 8.52 9.05 -17.50
C ILE A 69 7.28 8.72 -16.66
N THR A 70 6.47 9.72 -16.31
CA THR A 70 5.25 9.51 -15.52
C THR A 70 4.26 8.59 -16.24
N LEU A 71 4.10 8.77 -17.56
CA LEU A 71 3.25 7.89 -18.37
C LEU A 71 3.79 6.46 -18.41
N ALA A 72 5.11 6.28 -18.56
CA ALA A 72 5.74 4.96 -18.55
C ALA A 72 5.52 4.24 -17.20
N VAL A 73 5.72 4.93 -16.08
CA VAL A 73 5.45 4.40 -14.73
C VAL A 73 3.96 4.07 -14.55
N GLY A 74 3.06 4.95 -14.98
CA GLY A 74 1.61 4.71 -14.93
C GLY A 74 1.17 3.50 -15.77
N GLY A 75 1.78 3.31 -16.94
CA GLY A 75 1.60 2.13 -17.78
C GLY A 75 2.06 0.84 -17.09
N LEU A 76 3.25 0.87 -16.48
CA LEU A 76 3.77 -0.25 -15.71
C LEU A 76 2.87 -0.60 -14.52
N LEU A 77 2.41 0.40 -13.76
CA LEU A 77 1.46 0.19 -12.66
C LEU A 77 0.15 -0.41 -13.15
N SER A 78 -0.34 0.01 -14.31
CA SER A 78 -1.55 -0.56 -14.93
C SER A 78 -1.37 -2.04 -15.24
N LEU A 79 -0.21 -2.43 -15.79
CA LEU A 79 0.13 -3.83 -16.05
C LEU A 79 0.17 -4.64 -14.75
N VAL A 80 0.80 -4.10 -13.70
CA VAL A 80 0.87 -4.73 -12.37
C VAL A 80 -0.52 -4.92 -11.77
N ILE A 81 -1.40 -3.92 -11.89
CA ILE A 81 -2.79 -4.02 -11.45
C ILE A 81 -3.51 -5.16 -12.18
N VAL A 82 -3.36 -5.25 -13.50
CA VAL A 82 -3.97 -6.34 -14.27
C VAL A 82 -3.43 -7.70 -13.83
N SER A 83 -2.11 -7.81 -13.65
CA SER A 83 -1.46 -9.02 -13.16
C SER A 83 -2.01 -9.45 -11.79
N TYR A 84 -2.05 -8.54 -10.82
CA TYR A 84 -2.59 -8.86 -9.49
C TYR A 84 -4.07 -9.22 -9.52
N ARG A 85 -4.88 -8.57 -10.37
CA ARG A 85 -6.28 -8.94 -10.55
C ARG A 85 -6.44 -10.36 -11.07
N GLN A 86 -5.54 -10.81 -11.95
CA GLN A 86 -5.53 -12.20 -12.43
C GLN A 86 -5.13 -13.15 -11.30
N THR A 87 -4.04 -12.86 -10.58
CA THR A 87 -3.57 -13.67 -9.45
C THR A 87 -4.63 -13.83 -8.36
N VAL A 88 -5.29 -12.74 -7.94
CA VAL A 88 -6.32 -12.79 -6.89
C VAL A 88 -7.53 -13.62 -7.32
N ARG A 89 -7.89 -13.61 -8.62
CA ARG A 89 -8.97 -14.45 -9.16
C ARG A 89 -8.57 -15.93 -9.23
N ALA A 90 -7.31 -16.22 -9.56
CA ALA A 90 -6.79 -17.59 -9.64
C ALA A 90 -6.59 -18.21 -8.26
N TYR A 91 -6.26 -17.41 -7.25
CA TYR A 91 -5.97 -17.86 -5.88
C TYR A 91 -6.92 -17.23 -4.85
N PRO A 92 -8.22 -17.62 -4.84
CA PRO A 92 -9.23 -17.05 -3.95
C PRO A 92 -9.02 -17.38 -2.47
N GLN A 93 -8.24 -18.42 -2.15
CA GLN A 93 -7.86 -18.80 -0.79
C GLN A 93 -6.79 -17.85 -0.19
N GLY A 94 -6.17 -16.98 -1.00
CA GLY A 94 -5.08 -16.12 -0.57
C GLY A 94 -3.74 -16.86 -0.44
N GLY A 95 -2.78 -16.30 0.31
CA GLY A 95 -1.45 -16.90 0.52
C GLY A 95 -0.27 -16.00 0.13
N GLY A 96 -0.54 -14.89 -0.57
CA GLY A 96 0.49 -13.93 -0.99
C GLY A 96 1.40 -14.45 -2.11
N ALA A 97 2.31 -13.59 -2.57
CA ALA A 97 3.17 -13.88 -3.71
C ALA A 97 4.07 -15.12 -3.51
N TYR A 98 4.42 -15.44 -2.26
CA TYR A 98 5.23 -16.62 -1.94
C TYR A 98 4.51 -17.94 -2.23
N ILE A 99 3.23 -18.06 -1.88
CA ILE A 99 2.46 -19.28 -2.16
C ILE A 99 2.27 -19.45 -3.67
N VAL A 100 2.00 -18.37 -4.38
CA VAL A 100 1.86 -18.36 -5.85
C VAL A 100 3.15 -18.74 -6.56
N ALA A 101 4.32 -18.38 -6.02
CA ALA A 101 5.62 -18.69 -6.63
C ALA A 101 6.18 -20.06 -6.27
N ARG A 102 5.66 -20.70 -5.21
CA ARG A 102 6.12 -22.01 -4.73
C ARG A 102 5.37 -23.18 -5.41
N GLU A 103 4.11 -22.96 -5.78
CA GLU A 103 3.35 -23.88 -6.64
C GLU A 103 3.85 -23.83 -8.09
#